data_AF-A0A6I5RIT2-F1
#
_entry.id   AF-A0A6I5RIT2-F1
#
_cell.length_a   1.000
_cell.length_b   1.000
_cell.length_c   1.000
_cell.angle_alpha   90.00
_cell.angle_beta   90.00
_cell.angle_gamma   90.00
#
_symmetry.space_group_name_H-M   'P 1'
#
loop_
_entity.id
_entity.type
_entity.pdbx_description
1 polymer ?
#
loop_
_entity_poly.entity_id
_entity_poly.type
_entity_poly.pdbx_seq_one_letter_code
_entity_poly.pdbx_strand_id
1 'polypeptide(L)'
;LTGADLSGANLTGANLQEAYLTGANMADAVLEGTHFHRAVGLPDSVMDAEGYYRWAMIEGQRGNFEGAMRYLEESIARDPELPAAYLARAIVRFRMDDWEGAIADGTRAERLYTQVGSFRGQRVSSEFVAGIQELREAAIEAEEDAARAQRNGQFMSFVGGIASLLFQFFLL
;
A
#
# COMPACT_ATOMS: atom_id res chain seq x y z
N LEU A 1 -1.19 26.62 4.49
CA LEU A 1 -1.76 27.33 3.33
C LEU A 1 -3.22 26.90 3.07
N THR A 2 -3.92 26.40 4.09
CA THR A 2 -5.32 25.98 4.01
C THR A 2 -6.21 27.12 3.54
N GLY A 3 -7.01 26.88 2.49
CA GLY A 3 -7.91 27.89 1.92
C GLY A 3 -7.23 29.08 1.23
N ALA A 4 -5.91 29.06 1.04
CA ALA A 4 -5.20 30.17 0.41
C ALA A 4 -5.57 30.31 -1.07
N ASP A 5 -5.76 31.53 -1.54
CA ASP A 5 -5.83 31.82 -2.97
C ASP A 5 -4.42 32.03 -3.53
N LEU A 6 -3.95 31.03 -4.27
CA LEU A 6 -2.67 30.99 -4.96
C LEU A 6 -2.88 31.00 -6.49
N SER A 7 -4.06 31.45 -6.94
CA SER A 7 -4.36 31.50 -8.38
C SER A 7 -3.39 32.44 -9.12
N GLY A 8 -2.86 31.98 -10.25
CA GLY A 8 -1.85 32.70 -11.03
C GLY A 8 -0.49 32.89 -10.35
N ALA A 9 -0.26 32.33 -9.16
CA ALA A 9 0.99 32.51 -8.43
C ALA A 9 2.15 31.83 -9.17
N ASN A 10 3.30 32.51 -9.23
CA ASN A 10 4.55 31.88 -9.67
C ASN A 10 5.19 31.17 -8.47
N LEU A 11 5.12 29.83 -8.47
CA LEU A 11 5.66 28.96 -7.43
C LEU A 11 6.90 28.20 -7.92
N THR A 12 7.54 28.62 -9.03
CA THR A 12 8.69 27.92 -9.60
C THR A 12 9.78 27.69 -8.55
N GLY A 13 10.15 26.42 -8.34
CA GLY A 13 11.16 26.00 -7.36
C GLY A 13 10.74 26.14 -5.88
N ALA A 14 9.48 26.49 -5.58
CA ALA A 14 9.01 26.65 -4.21
C ALA A 14 9.06 25.32 -3.45
N ASN A 15 9.41 25.39 -2.17
CA ASN A 15 9.30 24.26 -1.27
C ASN A 15 7.95 24.29 -0.54
N LEU A 16 7.04 23.42 -0.98
CA LEU A 16 5.72 23.19 -0.37
C LEU A 16 5.65 21.80 0.28
N GLN A 17 6.80 21.21 0.62
CA GLN A 17 6.84 19.93 1.30
C GLN A 17 6.09 20.02 2.63
N GLU A 18 5.29 19.01 2.93
CA GLU A 18 4.50 18.93 4.17
C GLU A 18 3.51 20.08 4.37
N ALA A 19 3.26 20.90 3.34
CA ALA A 19 2.31 22.00 3.43
C ALA A 19 0.87 21.48 3.51
N TYR A 20 0.08 22.05 4.42
CA TYR A 20 -1.38 21.89 4.41
C TYR A 20 -1.99 22.85 3.39
N LEU A 21 -2.52 22.28 2.31
CA LEU A 21 -3.09 22.95 1.14
C LEU A 21 -4.57 22.65 0.94
N THR A 22 -5.22 21.96 1.89
CA THR A 22 -6.65 21.65 1.81
C THR A 22 -7.47 22.90 1.50
N GLY A 23 -8.20 22.85 0.38
CA GLY A 23 -9.04 23.95 -0.10
C GLY A 23 -8.28 25.16 -0.67
N ALA A 24 -6.97 25.09 -0.86
CA ALA A 24 -6.22 26.14 -1.55
C ALA A 24 -6.61 26.20 -3.02
N ASN A 25 -6.79 27.40 -3.55
CA ASN A 25 -7.00 27.61 -4.99
C ASN A 25 -5.64 27.75 -5.67
N MET A 26 -5.31 26.85 -6.60
CA MET A 26 -4.06 26.89 -7.39
C MET A 26 -4.33 26.99 -8.89
N ALA A 27 -5.50 27.49 -9.28
CA ALA A 27 -5.84 27.71 -10.69
C ALA A 27 -4.77 28.58 -11.37
N ASP A 28 -4.28 28.14 -12.52
CA ASP A 28 -3.27 28.86 -13.33
C ASP A 28 -1.93 29.15 -12.62
N ALA A 29 -1.63 28.50 -11.49
CA ALA A 29 -0.35 28.65 -10.82
C ALA A 29 0.80 28.02 -11.65
N VAL A 30 1.97 28.66 -11.65
CA VAL A 30 3.18 28.12 -12.29
C VAL A 30 3.93 27.25 -11.28
N LEU A 31 3.93 25.93 -11.49
CA LEU A 31 4.42 24.95 -10.52
C LEU A 31 5.75 24.27 -10.93
N GLU A 32 6.44 24.80 -11.93
CA GLU A 32 7.66 24.19 -12.46
C GLU A 32 8.72 23.99 -11.36
N GLY A 33 9.17 22.74 -11.15
CA GLY A 33 10.14 22.42 -10.11
C GLY A 33 9.67 22.63 -8.67
N THR A 34 8.36 22.82 -8.43
CA THR A 34 7.83 22.93 -7.06
C THR A 34 7.90 21.59 -6.34
N HIS A 35 8.34 21.62 -5.09
CA HIS A 35 8.44 20.42 -4.26
C HIS A 35 7.18 20.26 -3.40
N PHE A 36 6.31 19.31 -3.76
CA PHE A 36 5.05 19.06 -3.03
C PHE A 36 5.07 17.82 -2.13
N HIS A 37 6.20 17.12 -2.04
CA HIS A 37 6.26 15.84 -1.33
C HIS A 37 5.72 15.97 0.11
N ARG A 38 4.76 15.11 0.48
CA ARG A 38 4.08 15.14 1.79
C ARG A 38 3.14 16.31 2.04
N ALA A 39 2.89 17.16 1.04
CA ALA A 39 1.80 18.12 1.12
C ALA A 39 0.45 17.40 1.24
N VAL A 40 -0.45 17.99 2.02
CA VAL A 40 -1.76 17.44 2.34
C VAL A 40 -2.83 18.32 1.72
N GLY A 41 -3.82 17.70 1.06
CA GLY A 41 -4.94 18.42 0.45
C GLY A 41 -4.55 19.22 -0.79
N LEU A 42 -3.60 18.71 -1.58
CA LEU A 42 -3.30 19.28 -2.89
C LEU A 42 -4.56 19.29 -3.76
N PRO A 43 -4.79 20.37 -4.54
CA PRO A 43 -5.89 20.40 -5.49
C PRO A 43 -5.74 19.29 -6.54
N ASP A 44 -6.85 18.73 -6.99
CA ASP A 44 -6.87 17.65 -8.00
C ASP A 44 -6.15 18.03 -9.29
N SER A 45 -6.13 19.33 -9.63
CA SER A 45 -5.44 19.85 -10.79
C SER A 45 -3.91 19.77 -10.70
N VAL A 46 -3.36 19.52 -9.51
CA VAL A 46 -1.91 19.50 -9.25
C VAL A 46 -1.33 18.09 -9.36
N MET A 47 -2.11 17.04 -9.07
CA MET A 47 -1.64 15.66 -9.12
C MET A 47 -2.70 14.69 -9.66
N ASP A 48 -2.28 13.89 -10.63
CA ASP A 48 -3.04 12.77 -11.18
C ASP A 48 -2.88 11.50 -10.34
N ALA A 49 -3.65 10.45 -10.69
CA ALA A 49 -3.62 9.17 -10.01
C ALA A 49 -2.21 8.53 -9.99
N GLU A 50 -1.46 8.64 -11.09
CA GLU A 50 -0.09 8.11 -11.17
C GLU A 50 0.90 8.88 -10.29
N GLY A 51 0.74 10.19 -10.15
CA GLY A 51 1.51 11.02 -9.23
C GLY A 51 1.35 10.54 -7.78
N TYR A 52 0.11 10.33 -7.34
CA TYR A 52 -0.18 9.82 -6.01
C TYR A 52 0.39 8.42 -5.80
N TYR A 53 0.21 7.53 -6.77
CA TYR A 53 0.83 6.19 -6.76
C TYR A 53 2.35 6.26 -6.61
N ARG A 54 3.03 7.14 -7.36
CA ARG A 54 4.49 7.31 -7.27
C ARG A 54 4.93 7.75 -5.88
N TRP A 55 4.20 8.65 -5.22
CA TRP A 55 4.51 9.03 -3.84
C TRP A 55 4.24 7.93 -2.83
N ALA A 56 3.17 7.16 -3.02
CA ALA A 56 2.93 5.99 -2.19
C ALA A 56 4.10 5.01 -2.22
N MET A 57 4.67 4.77 -3.40
CA MET A 57 5.84 3.91 -3.55
C MET A 57 7.06 4.44 -2.78
N ILE A 58 7.30 5.76 -2.81
CA ILE A 58 8.39 6.40 -2.07
C ILE A 58 8.18 6.26 -0.55
N GLU A 59 6.97 6.49 -0.05
CA GLU A 59 6.66 6.34 1.38
C GLU A 59 6.74 4.88 1.82
N GLY A 60 6.25 3.94 1.01
CA GLY A 60 6.32 2.51 1.28
C GLY A 60 7.76 2.00 1.37
N GLN A 61 8.65 2.47 0.49
CA GLN A 61 10.09 2.15 0.56
C GLN A 61 10.76 2.66 1.83
N ARG A 62 10.24 3.75 2.40
CA ARG A 62 10.74 4.31 3.67
C ARG A 62 10.10 3.66 4.90
N GLY A 63 9.20 2.69 4.72
CA GLY A 63 8.45 2.06 5.80
C GLY A 63 7.32 2.92 6.37
N ASN A 64 7.02 4.08 5.76
CA ASN A 64 5.89 4.91 6.16
C ASN A 64 4.59 4.39 5.51
N PHE A 65 4.12 3.24 5.99
CA PHE A 65 2.97 2.54 5.41
C PHE A 65 1.66 3.33 5.54
N GLU A 66 1.46 4.06 6.63
CA GLU A 66 0.30 4.96 6.78
C GLU A 66 0.30 6.08 5.74
N GLY A 67 1.46 6.70 5.50
CA GLY A 67 1.63 7.71 4.45
C GLY A 67 1.38 7.14 3.06
N ALA A 68 1.94 5.96 2.78
CA ALA A 68 1.72 5.24 1.54
C ALA A 68 0.24 4.92 1.32
N MET A 69 -0.47 4.46 2.35
CA MET A 69 -1.90 4.12 2.30
C MET A 69 -2.74 5.32 1.86
N ARG A 70 -2.56 6.48 2.51
CA ARG A 70 -3.30 7.71 2.16
C ARG A 70 -3.11 8.09 0.69
N TYR A 71 -1.89 7.99 0.18
CA TYR A 71 -1.64 8.28 -1.23
C TYR A 71 -2.25 7.26 -2.18
N LEU A 72 -2.31 5.98 -1.80
CA LEU A 72 -2.96 4.95 -2.62
C LEU A 72 -4.48 5.15 -2.64
N GLU A 73 -5.08 5.59 -1.54
CA GLU A 73 -6.49 5.99 -1.50
C GLU A 73 -6.77 7.16 -2.45
N GLU A 74 -5.95 8.21 -2.42
CA GLU A 74 -6.07 9.36 -3.33
C GLU A 74 -5.85 8.96 -4.80
N SER A 75 -4.91 8.05 -5.06
CA SER A 75 -4.65 7.50 -6.39
C SER A 75 -5.87 6.76 -6.95
N ILE A 76 -6.42 5.83 -6.16
CA ILE A 76 -7.57 5.00 -6.54
C ILE A 76 -8.86 5.81 -6.65
N ALA A 77 -9.03 6.85 -5.81
CA ALA A 77 -10.18 7.75 -5.91
C ALA A 77 -10.22 8.50 -7.24
N ARG A 78 -9.05 8.83 -7.81
CA ARG A 78 -8.91 9.53 -9.10
C ARG A 78 -8.97 8.59 -10.28
N ASP A 79 -8.32 7.43 -10.19
CA ASP A 79 -8.39 6.38 -11.21
C ASP A 79 -8.71 5.02 -10.55
N PRO A 80 -10.01 4.64 -10.50
CA PRO A 80 -10.45 3.36 -9.96
C PRO A 80 -10.05 2.15 -10.79
N GLU A 81 -9.46 2.35 -11.99
CA GLU A 81 -9.04 1.31 -12.92
C GLU A 81 -7.51 1.15 -12.97
N LEU A 82 -6.74 1.99 -12.26
CA LEU A 82 -5.28 1.91 -12.18
C LEU A 82 -4.83 0.63 -11.45
N PRO A 83 -4.36 -0.43 -12.16
CA PRO A 83 -4.12 -1.72 -11.53
C PRO A 83 -2.94 -1.68 -10.54
N ALA A 84 -1.93 -0.85 -10.85
CA ALA A 84 -0.72 -0.72 -10.05
C ALA A 84 -0.98 -0.14 -8.65
N ALA A 85 -1.96 0.76 -8.51
CA ALA A 85 -2.32 1.33 -7.22
C ALA A 85 -2.95 0.27 -6.30
N TYR A 86 -3.79 -0.61 -6.83
CA TYR A 86 -4.33 -1.73 -6.05
C TYR A 86 -3.24 -2.72 -5.63
N LEU A 87 -2.33 -3.10 -6.53
CA LEU A 87 -1.23 -4.01 -6.17
C LEU A 87 -0.32 -3.40 -5.10
N ALA A 88 0.03 -2.11 -5.22
CA ALA A 88 0.81 -1.44 -4.18
C ALA A 88 0.05 -1.36 -2.85
N ARG A 89 -1.27 -1.10 -2.88
CA ARG A 89 -2.09 -1.07 -1.66
C ARG A 89 -2.20 -2.43 -1.01
N ALA A 90 -2.28 -3.49 -1.80
CA ALA A 90 -2.23 -4.86 -1.34
C ALA A 90 -0.93 -5.16 -0.54
N ILE A 91 0.22 -4.74 -1.09
CA ILE A 91 1.52 -4.90 -0.43
C ILE A 91 1.58 -4.09 0.87
N VAL A 92 1.11 -2.84 0.85
CA VAL A 92 1.09 -1.98 2.05
C VAL A 92 0.19 -2.58 3.12
N ARG A 93 -1.01 -3.06 2.77
CA ARG A 93 -1.93 -3.72 3.71
C ARG A 93 -1.34 -4.98 4.33
N PHE A 94 -0.67 -5.80 3.52
CA PHE A 94 0.04 -6.98 4.04
C PHE A 94 1.11 -6.59 5.07
N ARG A 95 1.87 -5.51 4.81
CA ARG A 95 2.88 -4.99 5.76
C ARG A 95 2.29 -4.37 7.01
N MET A 96 0.98 -4.07 7.01
CA MET A 96 0.21 -3.58 8.14
C MET A 96 -0.61 -4.68 8.81
N ASP A 97 -0.34 -5.96 8.51
CA ASP A 97 -1.07 -7.13 8.99
C ASP A 97 -2.58 -7.16 8.62
N ASP A 98 -3.00 -6.38 7.62
CA ASP A 98 -4.33 -6.44 7.01
C ASP A 98 -4.33 -7.44 5.83
N TRP A 99 -4.34 -8.73 6.16
CA TRP A 99 -4.20 -9.80 5.17
C TRP A 99 -5.45 -9.93 4.29
N GLU A 100 -6.64 -9.72 4.86
CA GLU A 100 -7.90 -9.75 4.12
C GLU A 100 -7.98 -8.61 3.11
N GLY A 101 -7.66 -7.39 3.53
CA GLY A 101 -7.60 -6.23 2.65
C GLY A 101 -6.50 -6.35 1.58
N ALA A 102 -5.38 -6.99 1.91
CA ALA A 102 -4.31 -7.29 0.96
C ALA A 102 -4.77 -8.27 -0.12
N ILE A 103 -5.43 -9.37 0.25
CA ILE A 103 -6.00 -10.34 -0.70
C ILE A 103 -7.04 -9.66 -1.59
N ALA A 104 -7.92 -8.84 -1.02
CA ALA A 104 -8.97 -8.14 -1.76
C ALA A 104 -8.39 -7.21 -2.85
N ASP A 105 -7.39 -6.41 -2.48
CA ASP A 105 -6.71 -5.51 -3.42
C ASP A 105 -5.87 -6.26 -4.45
N GLY A 106 -5.15 -7.31 -4.04
CA GLY A 106 -4.38 -8.15 -4.96
C GLY A 106 -5.28 -8.80 -6.02
N THR A 107 -6.44 -9.30 -5.60
CA THR A 107 -7.46 -9.88 -6.50
C THR A 107 -8.03 -8.81 -7.44
N ARG A 108 -8.26 -7.59 -6.95
CA ARG A 108 -8.72 -6.47 -7.79
C ARG A 108 -7.65 -6.09 -8.82
N ALA A 109 -6.39 -6.01 -8.41
CA ALA A 109 -5.26 -5.71 -9.28
C ALA A 109 -5.10 -6.78 -10.37
N GLU A 110 -5.21 -8.06 -10.04
CA GLU A 110 -5.15 -9.16 -10.99
C GLU A 110 -6.19 -8.97 -12.12
N ARG A 111 -7.46 -8.76 -11.74
CA ARG A 111 -8.54 -8.56 -12.72
C ARG A 111 -8.30 -7.35 -13.62
N LEU A 112 -7.84 -6.24 -13.05
CA LEU A 112 -7.57 -5.02 -13.81
C LEU A 112 -6.37 -5.22 -14.75
N TYR A 113 -5.30 -5.91 -14.30
CA TYR A 113 -4.17 -6.26 -15.15
C TYR A 113 -4.56 -7.20 -16.30
N THR A 114 -5.49 -8.14 -16.06
CA THR A 114 -6.07 -8.95 -17.13
C THR A 114 -6.81 -8.09 -18.16
N GLN A 115 -7.61 -7.12 -17.72
CA GLN A 115 -8.38 -6.24 -18.62
C GLN A 115 -7.47 -5.40 -19.52
N VAL A 116 -6.37 -4.88 -18.98
CA VAL A 116 -5.38 -4.10 -19.77
C VAL A 116 -4.36 -4.97 -20.50
N GLY A 117 -4.51 -6.30 -20.48
CA GLY A 117 -3.64 -7.23 -21.21
C GLY A 117 -2.22 -7.38 -20.63
N SER A 118 -1.99 -7.00 -19.37
CA SER A 118 -0.69 -7.11 -18.72
C SER A 118 -0.52 -8.47 -18.04
N PHE A 119 0.00 -9.45 -18.80
CA PHE A 119 0.27 -10.79 -18.27
C PHE A 119 1.22 -10.77 -17.06
N ARG A 120 2.24 -9.91 -17.09
CA ARG A 120 3.18 -9.78 -15.97
C ARG A 120 2.48 -9.28 -14.71
N GLY A 121 1.65 -8.24 -14.84
CA GLY A 121 0.92 -7.67 -13.70
C GLY A 121 -0.06 -8.69 -13.11
N GLN A 122 -0.82 -9.36 -13.98
CA GLN A 122 -1.75 -10.41 -13.59
C GLN A 122 -1.05 -11.50 -12.78
N ARG A 123 0.05 -12.05 -13.31
CA ARG A 123 0.79 -13.12 -12.64
C ARG A 123 1.33 -12.69 -11.28
N VAL A 124 1.93 -11.49 -11.19
CA VAL A 124 2.45 -10.96 -9.91
C VAL A 124 1.33 -10.80 -8.89
N SER A 125 0.17 -10.26 -9.29
CA SER A 125 -0.97 -10.11 -8.40
C SER A 125 -1.53 -11.46 -7.93
N SER A 126 -1.62 -12.44 -8.83
CA SER A 126 -2.10 -13.79 -8.52
C SER A 126 -1.15 -14.54 -7.56
N GLU A 127 0.16 -14.51 -7.85
CA GLU A 127 1.20 -15.11 -6.98
C GLU A 127 1.20 -14.46 -5.59
N PHE A 128 1.04 -13.14 -5.51
CA PHE A 128 0.95 -12.43 -4.24
C PHE A 128 -0.26 -12.87 -3.41
N VAL A 129 -1.44 -12.96 -4.02
CA VAL A 129 -2.67 -13.42 -3.34
C VAL A 129 -2.52 -14.86 -2.85
N ALA A 130 -2.04 -15.76 -3.71
CA ALA A 130 -1.82 -17.16 -3.36
C ALA A 130 -0.84 -17.30 -2.17
N GLY A 131 0.27 -16.57 -2.18
CA GLY A 131 1.24 -16.60 -1.10
C GLY A 131 0.66 -16.18 0.26
N ILE A 132 -0.20 -15.15 0.31
CA ILE A 132 -0.87 -14.77 1.57
C ILE A 132 -1.84 -15.86 2.05
N GLN A 133 -2.57 -16.49 1.12
CA GLN A 133 -3.50 -17.58 1.46
C GLN A 133 -2.76 -18.79 2.04
N GLU A 134 -1.65 -19.19 1.42
CA GLU A 134 -0.80 -20.28 1.93
C GLU A 134 -0.24 -19.96 3.32
N LEU A 135 0.26 -18.74 3.54
CA LEU A 135 0.73 -18.29 4.85
C LEU A 135 -0.39 -18.36 5.91
N ARG A 136 -1.62 -17.98 5.52
CA ARG A 136 -2.76 -17.95 6.44
C ARG A 136 -3.19 -19.36 6.83
N GLU A 137 -3.22 -20.28 5.88
CA GLU A 137 -3.52 -21.69 6.13
C GLU A 137 -2.48 -22.32 7.06
N ALA A 138 -1.19 -22.10 6.78
CA ALA A 138 -0.10 -22.59 7.63
C ALA A 138 -0.17 -22.03 9.07
N ALA A 139 -0.55 -20.75 9.23
CA ALA A 139 -0.73 -20.16 10.55
C ALA A 139 -1.89 -20.80 11.33
N ILE A 140 -3.02 -21.08 10.68
CA ILE A 140 -4.17 -21.74 11.31
C ILE A 140 -3.82 -23.17 11.73
N GLU A 141 -3.15 -23.93 10.86
CA GLU A 141 -2.71 -25.29 11.17
C GLU A 141 -1.78 -25.31 12.40
N ALA A 142 -0.83 -24.38 12.46
CA ALA A 142 0.08 -24.26 13.59
C ALA A 142 -0.65 -23.94 14.90
N GLU A 143 -1.66 -23.06 14.87
CA GLU A 143 -2.48 -22.76 16.06
C GLU A 143 -3.31 -23.97 16.50
N GLU A 144 -3.91 -24.72 15.57
CA GLU A 144 -4.67 -25.91 15.89
C GLU A 144 -3.81 -27.00 16.53
N ASP A 145 -2.62 -27.26 15.96
CA ASP A 145 -1.71 -28.24 16.51
C ASP A 145 -1.18 -27.81 17.88
N ALA A 146 -1.02 -26.50 18.12
CA ALA A 146 -0.67 -25.97 19.44
C ALA A 146 -1.76 -26.27 20.46
N ALA A 147 -3.01 -26.01 20.10
CA ALA A 147 -4.16 -26.30 20.93
C ALA A 147 -4.30 -27.81 21.22
N ARG A 148 -4.03 -28.68 20.24
CA ARG A 148 -4.03 -30.14 20.40
C ARG A 148 -2.90 -30.59 21.34
N ALA A 149 -1.68 -30.09 21.15
CA ALA A 149 -0.53 -30.41 22.01
C ALA A 149 -0.75 -29.96 23.46
N GLN A 150 -1.38 -28.81 23.67
CA GLN A 150 -1.75 -28.31 24.99
C GLN A 150 -2.79 -29.23 25.67
N ARG A 151 -3.85 -29.63 24.95
CA ARG A 151 -4.86 -30.58 25.48
C ARG A 151 -4.25 -31.93 25.85
N ASN A 152 -3.27 -32.39 25.07
CA ASN A 152 -2.63 -33.69 25.25
C ASN A 152 -1.45 -33.67 26.24
N GLY A 153 -1.14 -32.52 26.87
CA GLY A 153 -0.02 -32.37 27.80
C GLY A 153 1.38 -32.40 27.14
N GLN A 154 1.44 -32.32 25.81
CA GLN A 154 2.67 -32.37 24.99
C GLN A 154 3.16 -30.98 24.55
N PHE A 155 2.66 -29.92 25.18
CA PHE A 155 2.97 -28.53 24.80
C PHE A 155 4.48 -28.24 24.77
N MET A 156 5.24 -28.73 25.75
CA MET A 156 6.69 -28.45 25.83
C MET A 156 7.50 -29.08 24.70
N SER A 157 7.08 -30.25 24.17
CA SER A 157 7.72 -30.86 22.99
C SER A 157 7.31 -30.17 21.68
N PHE A 158 6.12 -29.59 21.64
CA PHE A 158 5.60 -28.85 20.49
C PHE A 158 6.27 -27.48 20.30
N VAL A 159 6.41 -26.71 21.39
CA VAL A 159 7.08 -25.39 21.37
C VAL A 159 8.52 -25.49 20.88
N GLY A 160 9.24 -26.55 21.25
CA GLY A 160 10.61 -26.79 20.78
C GLY A 160 10.72 -27.03 19.27
N GLY A 161 9.71 -27.65 18.65
CA GLY A 161 9.70 -27.93 17.20
C GLY A 161 9.32 -26.73 16.35
N ILE A 162 8.32 -25.95 16.78
CA ILE A 162 7.82 -24.81 16.01
C ILE A 162 8.71 -23.58 16.10
N ALA A 163 9.43 -23.39 17.21
CA ALA A 163 10.46 -22.36 17.27
C ALA A 163 11.46 -22.53 16.11
N SER A 164 11.86 -23.76 15.78
CA SER A 164 12.76 -24.02 14.64
C SER A 164 12.12 -23.78 13.27
N LEU A 165 10.84 -24.07 13.10
CA LEU A 165 10.12 -23.84 11.83
C LEU A 165 9.83 -22.36 11.59
N LEU A 166 9.34 -21.63 12.60
CA LEU A 166 9.11 -20.18 12.50
C LEU A 166 10.43 -19.43 12.25
N PHE A 167 11.55 -19.88 12.83
CA PHE A 167 12.88 -19.32 12.52
C PHE A 167 13.27 -19.44 11.04
N GLN A 168 12.78 -20.46 10.31
CA GLN A 168 13.08 -20.63 8.88
C GLN A 168 12.26 -19.70 7.98
N PHE A 169 11.06 -19.28 8.41
CA PHE A 169 10.18 -18.41 7.61
C PHE A 169 10.42 -16.91 7.86
N PHE A 170 10.96 -16.51 9.01
CA PHE A 170 11.15 -15.09 9.37
C PHE A 170 12.55 -14.51 9.02
N LEU A 171 13.45 -15.29 8.40
CA LEU A 171 14.81 -14.87 8.04
C LEU A 171 15.09 -14.80 6.51
N LEU A 172 14.06 -14.90 5.68
CA LEU A 172 14.13 -14.69 4.22
C LEU A 172 13.28 -13.48 3.81
#